data_AF-A0A534YTT3-F1
#
_entry.id   AF-A0A534YTT3-F1
#
_cell.length_a   1.000
_cell.length_b   1.000
_cell.length_c   1.000
_cell.angle_alpha   90.00
_cell.angle_beta   90.00
_cell.angle_gamma   90.00
#
_symmetry.space_group_name_H-M   'P 1'
#
loop_
_entity.id
_entity.type
_entity.pdbx_description
1 polymer ?
#
loop_
_entity_poly.entity_id
_entity_poly.type
_entity_poly.pdbx_seq_one_letter_code
_entity_poly.pdbx_strand_id
1 'polypeptide(L)'
;MPLVIDEAELRQLRVSADPKVVGGALVFRGTRVPVDALIDNLEAGLSLDEFLDNFPAVRCEQAVQVLEHWRGTLRRLAKSG
;
A
#
# COMPACT_ATOMS: atom_id res chain seq x y z
N MET A 1 -5.91 -19.76 7.36
CA MET A 1 -5.54 -19.58 5.93
C MET A 1 -4.60 -18.39 5.85
N PRO A 2 -3.29 -18.58 5.55
CA PRO A 2 -2.40 -17.45 5.37
C PRO A 2 -2.83 -16.67 4.13
N LEU A 3 -3.00 -15.36 4.28
CA LEU A 3 -3.14 -14.44 3.16
C LEU A 3 -1.79 -14.35 2.47
N VAL A 4 -1.65 -15.04 1.34
CA VAL A 4 -0.47 -14.93 0.48
C VAL A 4 -0.86 -14.02 -0.68
N ILE A 5 -0.31 -12.81 -0.71
CA ILE A 5 -0.37 -11.95 -1.89
C ILE A 5 0.68 -12.49 -2.86
N ASP A 6 0.27 -12.93 -4.05
CA ASP A 6 1.21 -13.40 -5.06
C ASP A 6 1.91 -12.24 -5.78
N GLU A 7 3.00 -12.54 -6.48
CA GLU A 7 3.80 -11.53 -7.17
C GLU A 7 3.03 -10.82 -8.30
N ALA A 8 2.04 -11.46 -8.91
CA ALA A 8 1.22 -10.86 -9.95
C ALA A 8 0.27 -9.81 -9.35
N GLU A 9 -0.32 -10.11 -8.19
CA GLU A 9 -1.16 -9.18 -7.42
C GLU A 9 -0.32 -7.99 -6.90
N LEU A 10 0.93 -8.23 -6.49
CA LEU A 10 1.87 -7.18 -6.07
C LEU A 10 2.24 -6.22 -7.21
N ARG A 11 2.42 -6.75 -8.43
CA ARG A 11 2.73 -5.93 -9.61
C ARG A 11 1.57 -5.00 -10.00
N GLN A 12 0.33 -5.42 -9.75
CA GLN A 12 -0.87 -4.62 -10.03
C GLN A 12 -1.02 -3.44 -9.08
N LEU A 13 -0.53 -3.58 -7.84
CA LEU A 13 -0.59 -2.56 -6.78
C LEU A 13 0.33 -1.34 -7.00
N ARG A 14 1.16 -1.34 -8.05
CA ARG A 14 2.18 -0.30 -8.30
C ARG A 14 3.06 -0.02 -7.07
N VAL A 15 3.36 -1.08 -6.35
CA VAL A 15 4.30 -1.14 -5.24
C VAL A 15 5.48 -2.03 -5.65
N SER A 16 6.56 -1.96 -4.90
CA SER A 16 7.74 -2.80 -5.09
C SER A 16 8.34 -3.14 -3.74
N ALA A 17 8.76 -4.39 -3.57
CA ALA A 17 9.59 -4.81 -2.45
C ALA A 17 10.97 -5.16 -3.00
N ASP A 18 12.01 -4.44 -2.57
CA ASP A 18 13.40 -4.73 -2.89
C ASP A 18 14.15 -4.82 -1.57
N PRO A 19 14.81 -5.95 -1.24
CA PRO A 19 15.60 -6.10 0.00
C PRO A 19 16.63 -4.98 0.22
N LYS A 20 17.08 -4.31 -0.84
CA LYS A 20 18.03 -3.19 -0.80
C LYS A 20 17.37 -1.84 -0.54
N VAL A 21 16.03 -1.76 -0.59
CA VAL A 21 15.24 -0.55 -0.39
C VAL A 21 14.48 -0.67 0.93
N VAL A 22 14.82 0.20 1.89
CA VAL A 22 14.14 0.28 3.20
C VAL A 22 14.02 -1.11 3.87
N GLY A 23 15.09 -1.91 3.80
CA GLY A 23 15.14 -3.24 4.42
C GLY A 23 14.17 -4.27 3.84
N GLY A 24 13.69 -4.10 2.61
CA GLY A 24 12.71 -5.00 2.00
C GLY A 24 11.25 -4.61 2.25
N ALA A 25 11.00 -3.46 2.87
CA ALA A 25 9.65 -2.93 3.03
C ALA A 25 8.97 -2.73 1.66
N LEU A 26 7.65 -2.87 1.67
CA LEU A 26 6.84 -2.58 0.50
C LEU A 26 6.78 -1.07 0.29
N VAL A 27 7.29 -0.58 -0.84
CA VAL A 27 7.31 0.86 -1.15
C VAL A 27 6.44 1.20 -2.34
N PHE A 28 5.93 2.43 -2.40
CA PHE A 28 5.29 2.94 -3.61
C PHE A 28 6.30 2.96 -4.75
N ARG A 29 5.95 2.37 -5.91
CA ARG A 29 6.85 2.24 -7.05
C ARG A 29 7.37 3.61 -7.48
N GLY A 30 8.69 3.70 -7.65
CA GLY A 30 9.38 4.95 -8.03
C GLY A 30 9.68 5.86 -6.84
N THR A 31 9.40 5.42 -5.61
CA THR A 31 9.68 6.16 -4.38
C THR A 31 10.46 5.28 -3.39
N ARG A 32 10.86 5.87 -2.27
CA ARG A 32 11.35 5.14 -1.08
C ARG A 32 10.35 5.22 0.08
N VAL A 33 9.10 5.62 -0.22
CA VAL A 33 8.04 5.80 0.78
C VAL A 33 7.38 4.44 1.03
N PRO A 34 7.43 3.92 2.26
CA PRO A 34 6.76 2.69 2.62
C PRO A 34 5.25 2.78 2.45
N VAL A 35 4.61 1.68 2.07
CA VAL A 35 3.15 1.56 2.13
C VAL A 35 2.67 1.72 3.56
N ASP A 36 3.40 1.19 4.54
CA ASP A 36 3.09 1.33 5.97
C ASP A 36 2.98 2.81 6.39
N ALA A 37 3.75 3.71 5.77
CA ALA A 37 3.64 5.14 6.06
C ALA A 37 2.24 5.69 5.71
N LEU A 38 1.60 5.22 4.63
CA LEU A 38 0.21 5.62 4.33
C LEU A 38 -0.71 5.20 5.48
N ILE A 39 -0.49 4.02 6.04
CA ILE A 39 -1.37 3.41 7.05
C ILE A 39 -1.20 4.12 8.38
N ASP A 40 0.05 4.30 8.81
CA ASP A 40 0.41 5.04 10.02
C ASP A 40 -0.17 6.46 9.99
N ASN A 41 -0.12 7.14 8.84
CA ASN A 41 -0.68 8.49 8.69
C ASN A 41 -2.23 8.48 8.83
N LEU A 42 -2.91 7.54 8.18
CA LEU A 42 -4.36 7.41 8.28
C LEU A 42 -4.80 7.01 9.71
N GLU A 43 -4.06 6.14 10.39
CA GLU A 43 -4.31 5.76 11.80
C GLU A 43 -4.07 6.91 12.77
N ALA A 44 -3.11 7.78 12.47
CA ALA A 44 -2.88 9.03 13.21
C ALA A 44 -3.95 10.11 12.93
N GLY A 45 -4.92 9.83 12.06
CA GLY A 45 -6.04 10.72 11.74
C GLY A 45 -5.76 11.73 10.62
N LEU A 46 -4.64 11.60 9.91
CA LEU A 46 -4.36 12.44 8.75
C LEU A 46 -5.25 11.99 7.58
N SER A 47 -5.67 12.97 6.79
CA SER A 47 -6.35 12.76 5.52
C SER A 47 -5.38 12.26 4.45
N LEU A 48 -5.94 11.71 3.37
CA LEU A 48 -5.15 11.31 2.21
C LEU A 48 -4.41 12.51 1.59
N ASP A 49 -5.03 13.68 1.56
CA ASP A 49 -4.41 14.89 1.01
C ASP A 49 -3.20 15.32 1.86
N GLU A 50 -3.33 15.30 3.19
CA GLU A 50 -2.19 15.59 4.10
C GLU A 50 -1.05 14.58 3.94
N PHE A 51 -1.37 13.30 3.72
CA PHE A 51 -0.35 12.31 3.39
C PHE A 51 0.38 12.63 2.07
N LEU A 52 -0.35 13.04 1.03
CA LEU A 52 0.23 13.39 -0.26
C LEU A 52 1.08 14.67 -0.18
N ASP A 53 0.70 15.63 0.66
CA ASP A 53 1.49 16.82 0.95
C ASP A 53 2.82 16.47 1.65
N ASN A 54 2.79 15.51 2.57
CA ASN A 54 4.00 15.00 3.24
C ASN A 54 4.89 14.16 2.30
N PHE A 55 4.29 13.48 1.33
CA PHE A 55 4.97 12.57 0.39
C PHE A 55 4.61 12.89 -1.07
N PRO A 56 5.05 14.04 -1.62
CA PRO A 56 4.63 14.51 -2.95
C PRO A 56 5.12 13.63 -4.10
N ALA A 57 6.05 12.71 -3.85
CA ALA A 57 6.49 11.71 -4.81
C ALA A 57 5.48 10.56 -5.00
N VAL A 58 4.56 10.37 -4.05
CA VAL A 58 3.49 9.38 -4.14
C VAL A 58 2.33 10.00 -4.89
N ARG A 59 1.85 9.34 -5.95
CA ARG A 59 0.66 9.79 -6.66
C ARG A 59 -0.60 9.32 -5.95
N CYS A 60 -1.65 10.15 -5.96
CA CYS A 60 -2.95 9.82 -5.37
C CYS A 60 -3.49 8.47 -5.86
N GLU A 61 -3.36 8.16 -7.16
CA GLU A 61 -3.84 6.90 -7.71
C GLU A 61 -3.09 5.68 -7.14
N GLN A 62 -1.83 5.83 -6.72
CA GLN A 62 -1.08 4.74 -6.09
C GLN A 62 -1.60 4.48 -4.67
N ALA A 63 -1.83 5.52 -3.88
CA ALA A 63 -2.40 5.39 -2.55
C ALA A 63 -3.80 4.77 -2.59
N VAL A 64 -4.66 5.25 -3.51
CA VAL A 64 -6.01 4.70 -3.69
C VAL A 64 -5.99 3.23 -4.14
N GLN A 65 -5.06 2.84 -5.02
CA GLN A 65 -4.94 1.43 -5.44
C GLN A 65 -4.61 0.49 -4.28
N VAL A 66 -3.75 0.91 -3.36
CA VAL A 66 -3.45 0.14 -2.14
C VAL A 66 -4.71 -0.03 -1.28
N LEU A 67 -5.45 1.05 -1.04
CA LEU A 67 -6.67 1.02 -0.23
C LEU A 67 -7.77 0.15 -0.86
N GLU A 68 -7.96 0.24 -2.18
CA GLU A 68 -8.94 -0.59 -2.89
C GLU A 68 -8.58 -2.07 -2.89
N HIS A 69 -7.29 -2.41 -3.00
CA HIS A 69 -6.84 -3.79 -2.87
C HIS A 69 -7.12 -4.34 -1.47
N TRP A 70 -6.82 -3.58 -0.41
CA TRP A 70 -7.16 -3.97 0.95
C TRP A 70 -8.66 -4.18 1.14
N ARG A 71 -9.49 -3.25 0.64
CA ARG A 71 -10.96 -3.42 0.63
C ARG A 71 -11.36 -4.72 -0.08
N GLY A 72 -10.75 -5.01 -1.22
CA GLY A 72 -10.95 -6.24 -1.99
C GLY A 72 -10.59 -7.49 -1.19
N THR A 73 -9.44 -7.50 -0.54
CA THR A 73 -8.96 -8.61 0.31
C THR A 73 -9.90 -8.87 1.47
N LEU A 74 -10.31 -7.84 2.21
CA LEU A 74 -11.27 -7.98 3.31
C LEU A 74 -12.62 -8.54 2.84
N ARG A 75 -13.12 -8.09 1.68
CA ARG A 75 -14.35 -8.62 1.07
C ARG A 75 -14.23 -10.09 0.66
N ARG A 76 -13.08 -10.52 0.15
CA ARG A 76 -12.86 -11.93 -0.19
C ARG A 76 -12.87 -12.80 1.05
N LEU A 77 -12.16 -12.38 2.10
CA LEU A 77 -12.14 -13.09 3.38
C LEU A 77 -13.54 -13.24 3.98
N ALA A 78 -14.35 -12.18 3.95
CA ALA A 78 -15.72 -12.21 4.46
C ALA A 78 -16.65 -13.17 3.67
N LYS A 79 -16.33 -13.48 2.41
CA LYS A 79 -17.08 -14.45 1.58
C LYS A 79 -16.56 -15.88 1.66
N SER A 80 -15.41 -16.07 2.32
CA SER A 80 -14.73 -17.36 2.46
C SER A 80 -14.92 -18.00 3.84
N GLY A 81 -15.68 -17.36 4.73
CA GLY A 81 -16.20 -17.93 5.97
C GLY A 81 -17.69 -18.19 5.86
#